data_AF-A0A917KFN6-F1
#
_entry.id   AF-A0A917KFN6-F1
#
_cell.length_a   1.000
_cell.length_b   1.000
_cell.length_c   1.000
_cell.angle_alpha   90.00
_cell.angle_beta   90.00
_cell.angle_gamma   90.00
#
_symmetry.space_group_name_H-M   'P 1'
#
loop_
_entity.id
_entity.type
_entity.pdbx_description
1 polymer ?
#
loop_
_entity_poly.entity_id
_entity_poly.type
_entity_poly.pdbx_seq_one_letter_code
_entity_poly.pdbx_strand_id
1 'polypeptide(L)'
;MGFFDGLLGGRAAEFDSGNAATNSIQLTRRHQQVSLTKQDAATGHLRINLTWRMRTSDIGGVERTSLFRHPFKALKPPEVLGHGQSMVNVDLDLGCLYELADGTKGVVQPLGGYLGDVNSPPYVKLSGDDRFGSASGETIYVNLDHRDAIKRLLVFVYIYDQTPAFDRTHAIVTLYPSNGPRIEIGLDERHPQARSCAVVLIENVKGELTVRREVKFVYGFQGELDRLYGWGLQWGRGYKSKVD
;
A
#
# COMPACT_ATOMS: atom_id res chain seq x y z
N MET A 1 -1.49 36.46 46.91
CA MET A 1 -0.35 36.25 45.98
C MET A 1 0.18 34.85 46.27
N GLY A 2 0.23 33.85 45.40
CA GLY A 2 -0.18 33.63 44.01
C GLY A 2 0.15 32.15 43.78
N PHE A 3 -0.87 31.32 43.62
CA PHE A 3 -0.77 29.85 43.55
C PHE A 3 -0.92 29.36 42.11
N PHE A 4 -0.11 29.85 41.17
CA PHE A 4 -0.12 29.34 39.80
C PHE A 4 1.24 29.60 39.15
N ASP A 5 2.19 28.69 39.36
CA ASP A 5 3.33 28.55 38.46
C ASP A 5 3.68 27.07 38.33
N GLY A 6 3.62 26.57 37.10
CA GLY A 6 3.67 25.12 36.82
C GLY A 6 2.83 24.66 35.63
N LEU A 7 2.36 25.58 34.78
CA LEU A 7 1.55 25.26 33.60
C LEU A 7 2.30 25.59 32.32
N LEU A 8 3.53 25.10 32.17
CA LEU A 8 4.26 25.09 30.89
C LEU A 8 5.28 23.93 30.90
N GLY A 9 4.78 22.71 31.16
CA GLY A 9 5.50 21.48 30.86
C GLY A 9 5.49 21.25 29.35
N GLY A 10 6.69 21.29 28.74
CA GLY A 10 6.88 21.05 27.32
C GLY A 10 6.22 19.74 26.88
N ARG A 11 5.33 19.82 25.90
CA ARG A 11 4.83 18.66 25.16
C ARG A 11 6.00 18.03 24.40
N ALA A 12 6.72 17.14 25.07
CA ALA A 12 7.36 16.04 24.37
C ALA A 12 6.24 15.31 23.63
N ALA A 13 6.34 15.23 22.31
CA ALA A 13 5.45 14.41 21.50
C ALA A 13 5.63 12.96 21.95
N GLU A 14 4.73 12.51 22.81
CA GLU A 14 4.62 11.13 23.22
C GLU A 14 4.20 10.36 21.96
N PHE A 15 5.21 9.72 21.35
CA PHE A 15 5.03 8.87 20.19
C PHE A 15 4.18 7.67 20.64
N ASP A 16 2.98 7.57 20.09
CA ASP A 16 2.12 6.40 20.23
C ASP A 16 2.82 5.22 19.55
N SER A 17 3.58 4.49 20.35
CA SER A 17 4.20 3.23 19.96
C SER A 17 3.08 2.25 19.66
N GLY A 18 2.81 2.07 18.36
CA GLY A 18 1.84 1.09 17.90
C GLY A 18 2.11 -0.27 18.53
N ASN A 19 1.06 -0.84 19.12
CA ASN A 19 0.94 -2.16 19.74
C ASN A 19 2.28 -2.79 20.18
N ALA A 20 2.59 -2.75 21.49
CA ALA A 20 3.84 -3.23 22.09
C ALA A 20 4.24 -4.70 21.75
N ALA A 21 3.32 -5.50 21.18
CA ALA A 21 3.60 -6.85 20.69
C ALA A 21 4.25 -6.89 19.29
N THR A 22 4.09 -5.83 18.50
CA THR A 22 4.58 -5.71 17.13
C THR A 22 5.17 -4.32 16.99
N ASN A 23 6.48 -4.14 17.19
CA ASN A 23 7.19 -2.87 17.08
C ASN A 23 6.92 -2.18 15.72
N SER A 24 5.81 -1.44 15.64
CA SER A 24 5.17 -1.00 14.39
C SER A 24 4.59 0.38 14.57
N ILE A 25 4.72 1.20 13.54
CA ILE A 25 4.19 2.54 13.47
C ILE A 25 3.11 2.54 12.42
N GLN A 26 1.88 2.85 12.81
CA GLN A 26 0.80 3.02 11.87
C GLN A 26 0.75 4.47 11.41
N LEU A 27 0.92 4.73 10.11
CA LEU A 27 0.68 6.06 9.58
C LEU A 27 -0.82 6.25 9.38
N THR A 28 -1.37 7.27 10.02
CA THR A 28 -2.80 7.61 9.96
C THR A 28 -2.99 8.97 9.33
N ARG A 29 -4.25 9.37 9.10
CA ARG A 29 -4.56 10.73 8.60
C ARG A 29 -4.04 11.84 9.52
N ARG A 30 -3.86 11.56 10.83
CA ARG A 30 -3.35 12.51 11.83
C ARG A 30 -1.81 12.49 11.92
N HIS A 31 -1.19 11.34 11.71
CA HIS A 31 0.27 11.16 11.71
C HIS A 31 0.71 10.66 10.33
N GLN A 32 0.88 11.61 9.40
CA GLN A 32 1.09 11.30 7.98
C GLN A 32 2.57 11.13 7.60
N GLN A 33 3.52 11.47 8.47
CA GLN A 33 4.93 11.53 8.09
C GLN A 33 5.82 10.94 9.19
N VAL A 34 6.83 10.19 8.75
CA VAL A 34 7.89 9.64 9.62
C VAL A 34 9.23 9.75 8.90
N SER A 35 10.28 10.15 9.61
CA SER A 35 11.64 10.23 9.06
C SER A 35 12.37 8.92 9.36
N LEU A 36 12.78 8.17 8.33
CA LEU A 36 13.55 6.93 8.50
C LEU A 36 14.93 7.23 9.10
N THR A 37 15.55 8.34 8.71
CA THR A 37 16.87 8.74 9.24
C THR A 37 16.84 8.97 10.75
N LYS A 38 15.75 9.52 11.29
CA LYS A 38 15.60 9.76 12.74
C LYS A 38 15.37 8.47 13.53
N GLN A 39 15.00 7.39 12.85
CA GLN A 39 14.77 6.07 13.44
C GLN A 39 15.95 5.12 13.20
N ASP A 40 17.07 5.64 12.69
CA ASP A 40 18.24 4.87 12.26
C ASP A 40 17.89 3.75 11.25
N ALA A 41 16.81 3.97 10.51
CA ALA A 41 16.14 3.03 9.60
C ALA A 41 16.48 3.29 8.13
N ALA A 42 17.43 4.19 7.87
CA ALA A 42 17.78 4.71 6.55
C ALA A 42 19.04 4.04 5.96
N THR A 43 19.31 2.79 6.35
CA THR A 43 20.47 1.98 5.92
C THR A 43 20.01 0.57 5.52
N GLY A 44 20.79 -0.11 4.69
CA GLY A 44 20.51 -1.46 4.21
C GLY A 44 19.36 -1.51 3.19
N HIS A 45 18.48 -2.51 3.33
CA HIS A 45 17.33 -2.70 2.45
C HIS A 45 16.03 -2.25 3.11
N LEU A 46 15.18 -1.60 2.33
CA LEU A 46 13.79 -1.35 2.67
C LEU A 46 12.91 -2.28 1.85
N ARG A 47 12.16 -3.14 2.53
CA ARG A 47 11.19 -4.03 1.89
C ARG A 47 9.79 -3.45 2.05
N ILE A 48 9.09 -3.23 0.94
CA ILE A 48 7.73 -2.71 0.89
C ILE A 48 6.85 -3.84 0.41
N ASN A 49 6.00 -4.35 1.28
CA ASN A 49 5.11 -5.47 0.97
C ASN A 49 3.66 -4.98 0.90
N LEU A 50 2.96 -5.43 -0.14
CA LEU A 50 1.52 -5.30 -0.26
C LEU A 50 0.89 -6.63 0.16
N THR A 51 -0.04 -6.58 1.10
CA THR A 51 -0.90 -7.71 1.46
C THR A 51 -2.35 -7.27 1.32
N TRP A 52 -3.20 -8.10 0.70
CA TRP A 52 -4.64 -7.84 0.63
C TRP A 52 -5.49 -9.06 0.97
N ARG A 53 -6.70 -8.78 1.43
CA ARG A 53 -7.76 -9.78 1.64
C ARG A 53 -9.10 -9.25 1.15
N MET A 54 -9.93 -10.14 0.61
CA MET A 54 -11.32 -9.81 0.28
C MET A 54 -12.11 -9.52 1.55
N ARG A 55 -13.01 -8.53 1.50
CA ARG A 55 -13.97 -8.26 2.55
C ARG A 55 -14.97 -9.41 2.61
N THR A 56 -15.19 -9.92 3.81
CA THR A 56 -16.09 -11.07 4.06
C THR A 56 -17.53 -10.82 3.62
N SER A 57 -17.94 -9.56 3.41
CA SER A 57 -19.25 -9.18 2.87
C SER A 57 -19.48 -9.63 1.43
N ASP A 58 -18.42 -9.79 0.63
CA ASP A 58 -18.48 -10.28 -0.75
C ASP A 58 -18.22 -11.79 -0.87
N ILE A 59 -17.73 -12.41 0.21
CA ILE A 59 -17.58 -13.86 0.33
C ILE A 59 -18.90 -14.39 0.86
N GLY A 60 -19.89 -14.52 -0.02
CA GLY A 60 -21.22 -15.12 0.20
C GLY A 60 -21.50 -15.54 1.65
N GLY A 61 -21.82 -14.58 2.49
CA GLY A 61 -22.19 -14.86 3.87
C GLY A 61 -23.46 -15.70 3.89
N VAL A 62 -23.43 -16.82 4.61
CA VAL A 62 -24.65 -17.59 4.89
C VAL A 62 -25.64 -16.63 5.55
N GLU A 63 -26.71 -16.26 4.84
CA GLU A 63 -27.83 -15.54 5.45
C GLU A 63 -28.28 -16.36 6.65
N ARG A 64 -28.02 -15.88 7.87
CA ARG A 64 -28.61 -16.47 9.08
C ARG A 64 -30.08 -16.05 9.07
N THR A 65 -30.90 -16.80 8.34
CA THR A 65 -32.34 -16.61 8.30
C THR A 65 -32.88 -16.82 9.72
N SER A 66 -33.51 -15.78 10.29
CA SER A 66 -34.11 -15.86 11.63
C SER A 66 -35.30 -16.83 11.61
N LEU A 67 -35.12 -18.00 12.23
CA LEU A 67 -36.14 -19.07 12.33
C LEU A 67 -37.37 -18.65 13.15
N PHE A 68 -37.28 -17.58 13.94
CA PHE A 68 -38.41 -17.06 14.71
C PHE A 68 -39.45 -16.33 13.87
N ARG A 69 -39.09 -15.88 12.66
CA ARG A 69 -39.99 -15.06 11.82
C ARG A 69 -40.70 -15.86 10.72
N HIS A 70 -40.24 -17.07 10.39
CA HIS A 70 -40.81 -17.92 9.32
C HIS A 70 -40.69 -19.44 9.60
N PRO A 71 -41.53 -20.01 10.48
CA PRO A 71 -41.40 -21.42 10.91
C PRO A 71 -41.62 -22.45 9.78
N PHE A 72 -42.34 -22.08 8.72
CA PHE A 72 -42.61 -22.97 7.58
C PHE A 72 -41.55 -22.96 6.47
N LYS A 73 -40.51 -22.10 6.58
CA LYS A 73 -39.39 -22.09 5.60
C LYS A 73 -38.34 -23.18 5.86
N ALA A 74 -38.36 -23.82 7.03
CA ALA A 74 -37.44 -24.91 7.40
C ALA A 74 -37.73 -26.23 6.65
N LEU A 75 -38.88 -26.34 5.99
CA LEU A 75 -39.31 -27.54 5.24
C LEU A 75 -39.16 -27.40 3.72
N LYS A 76 -38.66 -26.25 3.24
CA LYS A 76 -38.35 -26.09 1.81
C LYS A 76 -36.92 -26.59 1.57
N PRO A 77 -36.70 -27.56 0.67
CA PRO A 77 -35.34 -27.91 0.27
C PRO A 77 -34.65 -26.62 -0.23
N PRO A 78 -33.37 -26.41 0.09
CA PRO A 78 -32.65 -25.22 -0.37
C PRO A 78 -32.77 -25.18 -1.89
N GLU A 79 -33.37 -24.11 -2.42
CA GLU A 79 -33.33 -23.82 -3.84
C GLU A 79 -31.85 -23.77 -4.20
N VAL A 80 -31.39 -24.72 -5.02
CA VAL A 80 -30.05 -24.69 -5.59
C VAL A 80 -30.05 -23.55 -6.59
N LEU A 81 -29.94 -22.31 -6.09
CA LEU A 81 -29.57 -21.16 -6.90
C LEU A 81 -28.15 -21.44 -7.37
N GLY A 82 -28.03 -22.07 -8.53
CA GLY A 82 -26.80 -22.14 -9.30
C GLY A 82 -26.42 -20.75 -9.80
N HIS A 83 -26.04 -19.86 -8.89
CA HIS A 83 -25.36 -18.60 -9.14
C HIS A 83 -24.40 -18.39 -7.97
N GLY A 84 -23.35 -19.22 -7.91
CA GLY A 84 -22.17 -18.82 -7.19
C GLY A 84 -21.76 -17.49 -7.77
N GLN A 85 -21.88 -16.41 -7.00
CA GLN A 85 -21.36 -15.11 -7.42
C GLN A 85 -19.92 -15.37 -7.83
N SER A 86 -19.62 -15.19 -9.11
CA SER A 86 -18.30 -15.38 -9.68
C SER A 86 -17.34 -14.69 -8.73
N MET A 87 -16.53 -15.48 -8.02
CA MET A 87 -15.60 -14.95 -7.03
C MET A 87 -14.71 -14.00 -7.81
N VAL A 88 -14.97 -12.70 -7.69
CA VAL A 88 -14.31 -11.73 -8.56
C VAL A 88 -12.87 -11.73 -8.09
N ASN A 89 -12.01 -12.35 -8.88
CA ASN A 89 -10.60 -12.41 -8.56
C ASN A 89 -10.08 -10.97 -8.63
N VAL A 90 -9.67 -10.46 -7.48
CA VAL A 90 -9.11 -9.12 -7.36
C VAL A 90 -7.60 -9.27 -7.38
N ASP A 91 -7.01 -8.80 -8.47
CA ASP A 91 -5.57 -8.76 -8.67
C ASP A 91 -5.07 -7.34 -8.39
N LEU A 92 -4.41 -7.15 -7.24
CA LEU A 92 -3.79 -5.87 -6.89
C LEU A 92 -2.31 -5.93 -7.21
N ASP A 93 -1.85 -5.00 -8.04
CA ASP A 93 -0.45 -4.87 -8.40
C ASP A 93 0.18 -3.69 -7.64
N LEU A 94 1.45 -3.83 -7.31
CA LEU A 94 2.31 -2.86 -6.66
C LEU A 94 3.26 -2.25 -7.71
N GLY A 95 3.40 -0.93 -7.68
CA GLY A 95 4.31 -0.19 -8.55
C GLY A 95 5.03 0.91 -7.80
N CYS A 96 6.13 1.38 -8.37
CA CYS A 96 6.90 2.49 -7.84
C CYS A 96 7.38 3.41 -8.96
N LEU A 97 7.04 4.69 -8.88
CA LEU A 97 7.71 5.72 -9.68
C LEU A 97 8.98 6.14 -8.95
N TYR A 98 10.09 6.20 -9.66
CA TYR A 98 11.36 6.64 -9.10
C TYR A 98 11.85 7.91 -9.79
N GLU A 99 12.54 8.75 -9.04
CA GLU A 99 13.35 9.86 -9.53
C GLU A 99 14.69 9.81 -8.80
N LEU A 100 15.77 9.74 -9.56
CA LEU A 100 17.13 9.74 -9.06
C LEU A 100 17.67 11.18 -8.97
N ALA A 101 18.74 11.36 -8.21
CA ALA A 101 19.40 12.65 -7.99
C ALA A 101 19.99 13.25 -9.28
N ASP A 102 20.34 12.40 -10.26
CA ASP A 102 20.81 12.80 -11.59
C ASP A 102 19.67 13.28 -12.54
N GLY A 103 18.41 13.18 -12.08
CA GLY A 103 17.22 13.53 -12.85
C GLY A 103 16.62 12.38 -13.67
N THR A 104 17.23 11.20 -13.66
CA THR A 104 16.68 9.99 -14.27
C THR A 104 15.37 9.60 -13.58
N LYS A 105 14.34 9.33 -14.37
CA LYS A 105 13.01 8.98 -13.87
C LYS A 105 12.49 7.77 -14.60
N GLY A 106 11.63 7.02 -13.93
CA GLY A 106 10.94 5.89 -14.54
C GLY A 106 9.96 5.24 -13.59
N VAL A 107 9.52 4.06 -13.98
CA VAL A 107 8.60 3.23 -13.21
C VAL A 107 9.18 1.83 -13.04
N VAL A 108 8.98 1.26 -11.86
CA VAL A 108 9.15 -0.16 -11.57
C VAL A 108 7.75 -0.73 -11.37
N GLN A 109 7.37 -1.70 -12.19
CA GLN A 109 6.06 -2.35 -12.16
C GLN A 109 6.10 -3.69 -12.93
N PRO A 110 5.19 -4.65 -12.63
CA PRO A 110 5.06 -5.88 -13.42
C PRO A 110 4.72 -5.58 -14.88
N LEU A 111 3.89 -4.56 -15.12
CA LEU A 111 3.40 -4.21 -16.44
C LEU A 111 4.51 -3.67 -17.35
N GLY A 112 4.80 -4.40 -18.42
CA GLY A 112 5.90 -4.07 -19.34
C GLY A 112 7.26 -4.62 -18.91
N GLY A 113 7.33 -5.45 -17.85
CA GLY A 113 8.55 -6.13 -17.45
C GLY A 113 9.59 -5.23 -16.78
N TYR A 114 9.19 -4.04 -16.31
CA TYR A 114 10.07 -3.10 -15.63
C TYR A 114 10.25 -3.49 -14.16
N LEU A 115 10.94 -4.60 -13.91
CA LEU A 115 11.14 -5.12 -12.55
C LEU A 115 12.23 -4.37 -11.77
N GLY A 116 13.15 -3.68 -12.46
CA GLY A 116 14.25 -2.95 -11.83
C GLY A 116 15.35 -3.85 -11.23
N ASP A 117 16.30 -3.22 -10.53
CA ASP A 117 17.46 -3.87 -9.90
C ASP A 117 17.81 -3.14 -8.59
N VAL A 118 18.29 -3.89 -7.60
CA VAL A 118 18.76 -3.37 -6.30
C VAL A 118 20.25 -3.00 -6.31
N ASN A 119 21.03 -3.59 -7.22
CA ASN A 119 22.48 -3.38 -7.33
C ASN A 119 22.88 -2.36 -8.40
N SER A 120 21.91 -1.97 -9.23
CA SER A 120 22.07 -1.03 -10.34
C SER A 120 20.96 0.01 -10.26
N PRO A 121 21.14 1.24 -10.77
CA PRO A 121 20.02 2.18 -10.95
C PRO A 121 18.82 1.46 -11.59
N PRO A 122 17.61 1.54 -11.01
CA PRO A 122 17.13 2.54 -10.05
C PRO A 122 17.30 2.22 -8.56
N TYR A 123 18.01 1.15 -8.18
CA TYR A 123 18.14 0.65 -6.80
C TYR A 123 16.80 0.22 -6.17
N VAL A 124 15.80 -0.03 -7.02
CA VAL A 124 14.45 -0.46 -6.69
C VAL A 124 14.14 -1.69 -7.53
N LYS A 125 13.72 -2.78 -6.89
CA LYS A 125 13.36 -4.03 -7.55
C LYS A 125 12.02 -4.54 -7.08
N LEU A 126 11.17 -4.96 -8.00
CA LEU A 126 9.94 -5.70 -7.72
C LEU A 126 10.21 -7.20 -7.77
N SER A 127 9.69 -7.94 -6.79
CA SER A 127 9.88 -9.40 -6.67
C SER A 127 9.11 -10.23 -7.68
N GLY A 128 8.20 -9.63 -8.47
CA GLY A 128 7.24 -10.39 -9.27
C GLY A 128 6.25 -11.17 -8.39
N ASP A 129 5.23 -11.76 -9.02
CA ASP A 129 4.23 -12.61 -8.37
C ASP A 129 4.87 -13.96 -7.94
N ASP A 130 5.74 -13.93 -6.92
CA ASP A 130 6.34 -15.15 -6.37
C ASP A 130 5.59 -15.61 -5.11
N ARG A 131 5.01 -16.80 -5.27
CA ARG A 131 3.87 -17.38 -4.55
C ARG A 131 4.28 -18.21 -3.35
N PHE A 132 5.33 -17.80 -2.63
CA PHE A 132 5.77 -18.54 -1.46
C PHE A 132 4.92 -18.21 -0.22
N GLY A 133 3.76 -18.87 -0.16
CA GLY A 133 3.12 -19.24 1.10
C GLY A 133 2.30 -18.15 1.80
N SER A 134 1.05 -18.01 1.36
CA SER A 134 -0.10 -17.32 1.99
C SER A 134 -0.37 -15.87 1.54
N ALA A 135 -1.67 -15.65 1.21
CA ALA A 135 -2.34 -14.43 0.76
C ALA A 135 -1.55 -13.55 -0.22
N SER A 136 -1.80 -13.76 -1.52
CA SER A 136 -1.58 -12.83 -2.64
C SER A 136 -0.97 -11.48 -2.23
N GLY A 137 0.33 -11.31 -2.47
CA GLY A 137 1.06 -10.13 -2.06
C GLY A 137 2.30 -9.89 -2.94
N GLU A 138 2.51 -8.65 -3.39
CA GLU A 138 3.71 -8.25 -4.13
C GLU A 138 4.69 -7.51 -3.21
N THR A 139 5.99 -7.65 -3.48
CA THR A 139 7.03 -7.01 -2.66
C THR A 139 8.01 -6.20 -3.53
N ILE A 140 8.25 -4.95 -3.14
CA ILE A 140 9.33 -4.10 -3.65
C ILE A 140 10.49 -4.08 -2.66
N TYR A 141 11.71 -4.17 -3.17
CA TYR A 141 12.95 -3.97 -2.44
C TYR A 141 13.61 -2.67 -2.90
N VAL A 142 13.98 -1.81 -1.96
CA VAL A 142 14.73 -0.58 -2.19
C VAL A 142 16.07 -0.71 -1.47
N ASN A 143 17.17 -0.44 -2.16
CA ASN A 143 18.49 -0.39 -1.55
C ASN A 143 18.76 1.02 -1.01
N LEU A 144 18.68 1.18 0.31
CA LEU A 144 18.89 2.45 0.99
C LEU A 144 20.37 2.77 1.20
N ASP A 145 21.30 1.84 0.95
CA ASP A 145 22.74 2.15 0.94
C ASP A 145 23.07 3.14 -0.20
N HIS A 146 22.25 3.15 -1.25
CA HIS A 146 22.30 4.13 -2.34
C HIS A 146 21.27 5.27 -2.19
N ARG A 147 20.79 5.55 -0.97
CA ARG A 147 19.75 6.59 -0.73
C ARG A 147 20.11 7.97 -1.28
N ASP A 148 21.39 8.32 -1.34
CA ASP A 148 21.85 9.62 -1.83
C ASP A 148 21.66 9.76 -3.35
N ALA A 149 21.58 8.64 -4.07
CA ALA A 149 21.21 8.62 -5.48
C ALA A 149 19.68 8.71 -5.69
N ILE A 150 18.87 8.49 -4.65
CA ILE A 150 17.41 8.49 -4.73
C ILE A 150 16.89 9.86 -4.29
N LYS A 151 16.18 10.56 -5.18
CA LYS A 151 15.55 11.85 -4.87
C LYS A 151 14.15 11.66 -4.28
N ARG A 152 13.31 10.88 -4.96
CA ARG A 152 11.98 10.50 -4.46
C ARG A 152 11.47 9.21 -5.09
N LEU A 153 10.68 8.47 -4.32
CA LEU A 153 9.99 7.25 -4.72
C LEU A 153 8.51 7.40 -4.37
N LEU A 154 7.62 7.23 -5.34
CA LEU A 154 6.18 7.13 -5.10
C LEU A 154 5.76 5.69 -5.27
N VAL A 155 5.35 5.05 -4.18
CA VAL A 155 4.78 3.71 -4.21
C VAL A 155 3.27 3.82 -4.36
N PHE A 156 2.74 3.08 -5.32
CA PHE A 156 1.33 3.05 -5.64
C PHE A 156 0.84 1.64 -5.84
N VAL A 157 -0.44 1.45 -5.56
CA VAL A 157 -1.16 0.19 -5.81
C VAL A 157 -2.19 0.47 -6.89
N TYR A 158 -2.33 -0.44 -7.83
CA TYR A 158 -3.28 -0.31 -8.92
C TYR A 158 -3.97 -1.63 -9.21
N ILE A 159 -5.14 -1.54 -9.82
CA ILE A 159 -5.86 -2.70 -10.32
C ILE A 159 -6.01 -2.59 -11.83
N TYR A 160 -5.62 -3.62 -12.56
CA TYR A 160 -5.83 -3.69 -14.00
C TYR A 160 -7.26 -4.10 -14.36
N ASP A 161 -7.79 -5.10 -13.63
CA ASP A 161 -9.16 -5.56 -13.83
C ASP A 161 -10.14 -4.43 -13.50
N GLN A 162 -11.21 -4.28 -14.30
CA GLN A 162 -12.20 -3.22 -14.09
C GLN A 162 -13.09 -3.45 -12.85
N THR A 163 -12.66 -4.33 -11.95
CA THR A 163 -13.32 -4.66 -10.70
C THR A 163 -13.10 -3.52 -9.69
N PRO A 164 -14.14 -3.08 -8.97
CA PRO A 164 -13.99 -2.12 -7.88
C PRO A 164 -13.28 -2.77 -6.67
N ALA A 165 -11.96 -2.90 -6.73
CA ALA A 165 -11.18 -3.62 -5.73
C ALA A 165 -11.01 -2.89 -4.41
N PHE A 166 -10.78 -1.57 -4.42
CA PHE A 166 -10.52 -0.83 -3.18
C PHE A 166 -11.74 -0.72 -2.25
N ASP A 167 -12.96 -0.86 -2.75
CA ASP A 167 -14.15 -0.95 -1.89
C ASP A 167 -14.36 -2.37 -1.33
N ARG A 168 -13.86 -3.39 -2.02
CA ARG A 168 -14.07 -4.81 -1.71
C ARG A 168 -12.92 -5.49 -1.00
N THR A 169 -11.74 -4.87 -0.95
CA THR A 169 -10.55 -5.42 -0.32
C THR A 169 -10.10 -4.59 0.88
N HIS A 170 -9.44 -5.26 1.82
CA HIS A 170 -8.57 -4.62 2.79
C HIS A 170 -7.14 -4.82 2.33
N ALA A 171 -6.55 -3.77 1.75
CA ALA A 171 -5.16 -3.73 1.37
C ALA A 171 -4.35 -3.00 2.44
N ILE A 172 -3.19 -3.57 2.79
CA ILE A 172 -2.23 -2.98 3.72
C ILE A 172 -0.88 -2.98 3.02
N VAL A 173 -0.24 -1.82 3.01
CA VAL A 173 1.16 -1.70 2.58
C VAL A 173 2.03 -1.54 3.81
N THR A 174 2.99 -2.44 3.96
CA THR A 174 3.90 -2.47 5.10
C THR A 174 5.33 -2.25 4.63
N LEU A 175 5.98 -1.24 5.21
CA LEU A 175 7.40 -0.97 5.02
C LEU A 175 8.18 -1.64 6.15
N TYR A 176 9.14 -2.46 5.78
CA TYR A 176 10.07 -3.15 6.66
C TYR A 176 11.46 -2.55 6.42
N PRO A 177 11.85 -1.53 7.21
CA PRO A 177 13.24 -1.07 7.19
C PRO A 177 14.16 -2.14 7.79
N SER A 178 15.46 -2.10 7.44
CA SER A 178 16.45 -3.03 8.01
C SER A 178 16.69 -2.83 9.50
N ASN A 179 16.47 -1.60 9.97
CA ASN A 179 16.55 -1.23 11.38
C ASN A 179 15.35 -0.34 11.73
N GLY A 180 14.92 -0.36 12.99
CA GLY A 180 13.76 0.41 13.45
C GLY A 180 12.40 -0.29 13.26
N PRO A 181 11.30 0.40 13.62
CA PRO A 181 9.96 -0.16 13.60
C PRO A 181 9.43 -0.31 12.17
N ARG A 182 8.60 -1.33 11.94
CA ARG A 182 7.86 -1.47 10.68
C ARG A 182 6.83 -0.33 10.55
N ILE A 183 6.55 0.11 9.33
CA ILE A 183 5.53 1.15 9.09
C ILE A 183 4.36 0.54 8.34
N GLU A 184 3.17 0.58 8.93
CA GLU A 184 1.96 0.00 8.34
C GLU A 184 1.03 1.11 7.84
N ILE A 185 0.56 0.96 6.59
CA ILE A 185 -0.32 1.92 5.92
C ILE A 185 -1.53 1.15 5.41
N GLY A 186 -2.66 1.31 6.10
CA GLY A 186 -3.94 0.76 5.69
C GLY A 186 -4.62 1.57 4.59
N LEU A 187 -5.11 0.89 3.57
CA LEU A 187 -5.97 1.42 2.50
C LEU A 187 -7.44 1.14 2.85
N ASP A 188 -7.92 1.66 3.97
CA ASP A 188 -9.28 1.37 4.46
C ASP A 188 -10.37 2.26 3.85
N GLU A 189 -9.99 3.33 3.17
CA GLU A 189 -10.93 4.28 2.56
C GLU A 189 -11.63 3.66 1.35
N ARG A 190 -12.96 3.79 1.31
CA ARG A 190 -13.81 3.23 0.26
C ARG A 190 -13.90 4.19 -0.92
N HIS A 191 -13.30 3.80 -2.04
CA HIS A 191 -13.39 4.52 -3.31
C HIS A 191 -13.75 3.55 -4.42
N PRO A 192 -15.05 3.29 -4.68
CA PRO A 192 -15.49 2.22 -5.56
C PRO A 192 -15.10 2.42 -7.03
N GLN A 193 -14.88 3.65 -7.47
CA GLN A 193 -14.48 3.94 -8.85
C GLN A 193 -12.97 4.16 -9.00
N ALA A 194 -12.20 4.19 -7.91
CA ALA A 194 -10.76 4.38 -7.98
C ALA A 194 -10.08 3.14 -8.57
N ARG A 195 -9.14 3.36 -9.48
CA ARG A 195 -8.36 2.30 -10.15
C ARG A 195 -6.91 2.26 -9.70
N SER A 196 -6.43 3.32 -9.08
CA SER A 196 -5.09 3.42 -8.52
C SER A 196 -5.09 4.22 -7.23
N CYS A 197 -4.13 3.94 -6.37
CA CYS A 197 -3.91 4.64 -5.11
C CYS A 197 -2.43 4.93 -4.91
N ALA A 198 -2.07 6.21 -4.79
CA ALA A 198 -0.76 6.60 -4.29
C ALA A 198 -0.72 6.36 -2.79
N VAL A 199 0.10 5.41 -2.34
CA VAL A 199 0.08 4.97 -0.93
C VAL A 199 1.07 5.78 -0.12
N VAL A 200 2.33 5.80 -0.56
CA VAL A 200 3.42 6.41 0.19
C VAL A 200 4.41 7.10 -0.75
N LEU A 201 4.86 8.27 -0.33
CA LEU A 201 5.92 9.03 -0.97
C LEU A 201 7.14 9.01 -0.05
N ILE A 202 8.26 8.52 -0.55
CA ILE A 202 9.55 8.52 0.13
C ILE A 202 10.41 9.58 -0.54
N GLU A 203 10.83 10.60 0.19
CA GLU A 203 11.62 11.72 -0.35
C GLU A 203 12.93 11.84 0.41
N ASN A 204 14.01 12.09 -0.31
CA ASN A 204 15.28 12.48 0.30
C ASN A 204 15.34 14.02 0.37
N VAL A 205 15.13 14.57 1.57
CA VAL A 205 15.14 16.01 1.81
C VAL A 205 16.40 16.36 2.59
N LYS A 206 17.38 16.99 1.92
CA LYS A 206 18.65 17.41 2.53
C LYS A 206 19.42 16.27 3.22
N GLY A 207 19.36 15.05 2.68
CA GLY A 207 20.00 13.86 3.26
C GLY A 207 19.13 13.11 4.28
N GLU A 208 17.93 13.61 4.59
CA GLU A 208 16.96 12.91 5.43
C GLU A 208 15.92 12.18 4.56
N LEU A 209 15.89 10.85 4.66
CA LEU A 209 14.84 10.05 4.06
C LEU A 209 13.56 10.17 4.89
N THR A 210 12.53 10.71 4.25
CA THR A 210 11.24 10.92 4.88
C THR A 210 10.14 10.17 4.15
N VAL A 211 9.33 9.46 4.91
CA VAL A 211 8.21 8.65 4.44
C VAL A 211 6.92 9.41 4.75
N ARG A 212 6.12 9.70 3.72
CA ARG A 212 4.84 10.41 3.82
C ARG A 212 3.70 9.54 3.31
N ARG A 213 2.71 9.30 4.16
CA ARG A 213 1.43 8.66 3.81
C ARG A 213 0.64 9.61 2.92
N GLU A 214 0.38 9.20 1.70
CA GLU A 214 -0.45 9.93 0.75
C GLU A 214 -1.87 9.38 0.75
N VAL A 215 -2.03 8.06 0.55
CA VAL A 215 -3.32 7.34 0.41
C VAL A 215 -4.32 8.15 -0.43
N LYS A 216 -3.86 8.58 -1.61
CA LYS A 216 -4.65 9.35 -2.57
C LYS A 216 -5.18 8.43 -3.66
N PHE A 217 -6.49 8.27 -3.69
CA PHE A 217 -7.19 7.47 -4.68
C PHE A 217 -7.44 8.27 -5.96
N VAL A 218 -7.22 7.62 -7.10
CA VAL A 218 -7.32 8.22 -8.43
C VAL A 218 -8.16 7.32 -9.33
N TYR A 219 -9.00 7.94 -10.16
CA TYR A 219 -9.93 7.27 -11.08
C TYR A 219 -9.27 6.77 -12.38
N GLY A 220 -7.96 6.96 -12.52
CA GLY A 220 -7.14 6.49 -13.63
C GLY A 220 -6.00 5.58 -13.17
N PHE A 221 -4.98 5.43 -14.01
CA PHE A 221 -3.87 4.52 -13.82
C PHE A 221 -2.57 5.28 -13.52
N GLN A 222 -1.42 4.75 -13.95
CA GLN A 222 -0.10 5.32 -13.66
C GLN A 222 0.08 6.72 -14.27
N GLY A 223 -0.51 6.98 -15.45
CA GLY A 223 -0.40 8.28 -16.12
C GLY A 223 -1.12 9.42 -15.37
N GLU A 224 -2.19 9.12 -14.63
CA GLU A 224 -2.85 10.09 -13.75
C GLU A 224 -2.03 10.34 -12.48
N LEU A 225 -1.41 9.31 -11.91
CA LEU A 225 -0.51 9.45 -10.77
C LEU A 225 0.71 10.29 -11.12
N ASP A 226 1.33 10.03 -12.27
CA ASP A 226 2.43 10.83 -12.80
C ASP A 226 2.03 12.31 -12.92
N ARG A 227 0.89 12.61 -13.56
CA ARG A 227 0.38 13.97 -13.68
C ARG A 227 0.12 14.64 -12.34
N LEU A 228 -0.40 13.90 -11.36
CA LEU A 228 -0.72 14.42 -10.03
C LEU A 228 0.54 14.85 -9.26
N TYR A 229 1.64 14.12 -9.41
CA TYR A 229 2.88 14.39 -8.67
C TYR A 229 4.01 15.01 -9.52
N GLY A 230 3.78 15.20 -10.82
CA GLY A 230 4.68 15.88 -11.74
C GLY A 230 5.98 15.11 -11.99
N TRP A 231 5.90 13.83 -12.36
CA TRP A 231 7.08 13.07 -12.79
C TRP A 231 7.47 13.47 -14.22
N GLY A 232 6.49 13.60 -15.11
CA GLY A 232 6.65 13.98 -16.52
C GLY A 232 7.07 12.82 -17.42
N LEU A 233 6.60 11.60 -17.13
CA LEU A 233 6.90 10.42 -17.94
C LEU A 233 5.96 10.33 -19.16
N GLN A 234 6.43 9.65 -20.19
CA GLN A 234 5.61 9.32 -21.36
C GLN A 234 5.05 7.91 -21.21
N TRP A 235 3.73 7.79 -21.22
CA TRP A 235 3.03 6.53 -21.01
C TRP A 235 2.51 5.94 -22.31
N GLY A 236 2.87 4.69 -22.59
CA GLY A 236 2.28 3.87 -23.64
C GLY A 236 1.20 2.93 -23.08
N ARG A 237 0.42 2.30 -23.97
CA ARG A 237 -0.48 1.21 -23.56
C ARG A 237 0.35 -0.04 -23.20
N GLY A 238 0.15 -0.56 -22.00
CA GLY A 238 0.70 -1.85 -21.56
C GLY A 238 -0.42 -2.87 -21.34
N TYR A 239 -0.10 -4.15 -21.51
CA TYR A 239 -1.02 -5.27 -21.24
C TYR A 239 -0.33 -6.28 -20.32
N LYS A 240 -1.04 -6.76 -19.29
CA LYS A 240 -0.59 -7.89 -18.48
C LYS A 240 -0.90 -9.16 -19.26
N SER A 241 0.10 -9.82 -19.83
CA SER A 241 -0.08 -11.15 -20.40
C SER A 241 -0.29 -12.12 -19.24
N LYS A 242 -1.44 -12.81 -19.19
CA LYS A 242 -1.58 -13.95 -18.29
C LYS A 242 -0.54 -14.98 -18.70
N VAL A 243 0.33 -15.34 -17.76
CA VAL A 243 1.23 -16.48 -17.95
C VAL A 243 0.36 -17.72 -17.78
N ASP A 244 0.16 -18.46 -18.87
CA ASP A 244 -0.57 -19.74 -18.89
C ASP A 244 0.17 -20.82 -18.07
#